data_AF-A0A6B3H988-F1
#
_entry.id   AF-A0A6B3H988-F1
#
_cell.length_a   1.000
_cell.length_b   1.000
_cell.length_c   1.000
_cell.angle_alpha   90.00
_cell.angle_beta   90.00
_cell.angle_gamma   90.00
#
_symmetry.space_group_name_H-M   'P 1'
#
loop_
_entity.id
_entity.type
_entity.pdbx_description
1 polymer ?
#
loop_
_entity_poly.entity_id
_entity_poly.type
_entity_poly.pdbx_seq_one_letter_code
_entity_poly.pdbx_strand_id
1 'polypeptide(L)'
;VRDPGNAGTVLRCADAAGADAVVLTDASVDLYNPKSVRASVGSLFHLPVAVGVPVEQAVQGLRDAGVRILAADGAGSDDLDDELDAGTMGGPTAWVFGNEAWGLP
;
A
#
# COMPACT_ATOMS: atom_id res chain seq x y z
N VAL A 1 2.88 7.71 -2.89
CA VAL A 1 1.70 8.45 -3.44
C VAL A 1 1.88 9.95 -3.24
N ARG A 2 1.70 10.79 -4.28
CA ARG A 2 1.96 12.25 -4.20
C ARG A 2 0.72 13.15 -4.26
N ASP A 3 -0.47 12.62 -4.52
CA ASP A 3 -1.72 13.36 -4.33
C ASP A 3 -2.37 13.02 -2.98
N PRO A 4 -2.66 14.02 -2.13
CA PRO A 4 -3.34 13.82 -0.85
C PRO A 4 -4.68 13.09 -0.92
N GLY A 5 -5.45 13.30 -1.99
CA GLY A 5 -6.74 12.63 -2.19
C GLY A 5 -6.54 11.14 -2.45
N ASN A 6 -5.60 10.79 -3.32
CA ASN A 6 -5.24 9.40 -3.61
C ASN A 6 -4.80 8.65 -2.35
N ALA A 7 -4.01 9.28 -1.46
CA ALA A 7 -3.61 8.64 -0.21
C ALA A 7 -4.82 8.31 0.70
N GLY A 8 -5.78 9.23 0.81
CA GLY A 8 -7.02 8.98 1.54
C GLY A 8 -7.88 7.88 0.91
N THR A 9 -7.98 7.86 -0.43
CA THR A 9 -8.70 6.79 -1.15
C THR A 9 -8.04 5.43 -0.95
N VAL A 10 -6.71 5.34 -1.05
CA VAL A 10 -5.97 4.08 -0.81
C VAL A 10 -6.21 3.58 0.60
N LEU A 11 -6.17 4.46 1.60
CA LEU A 11 -6.43 4.09 2.98
C LEU A 11 -7.86 3.55 3.19
N ARG A 12 -8.84 4.16 2.53
CA ARG A 12 -10.22 3.67 2.53
C ARG A 12 -10.36 2.31 1.85
N CYS A 13 -9.66 2.09 0.74
CA CYS A 13 -9.62 0.79 0.07
C CYS A 13 -8.98 -0.28 0.94
N ALA A 14 -7.87 0.04 1.62
CA ALA A 14 -7.18 -0.87 2.53
C ALA A 14 -8.09 -1.29 3.71
N ASP A 15 -8.78 -0.32 4.32
CA ASP A 15 -9.73 -0.57 5.42
C ASP A 15 -10.88 -1.47 4.95
N ALA A 16 -11.48 -1.16 3.80
CA ALA A 16 -12.54 -1.96 3.21
C ALA A 16 -12.09 -3.39 2.80
N ALA A 17 -10.83 -3.54 2.39
CA ALA A 17 -10.24 -4.83 2.05
C ALA A 17 -9.83 -5.66 3.29
N GLY A 18 -9.89 -5.07 4.49
CA GLY A 18 -9.48 -5.73 5.72
C GLY A 18 -7.96 -5.85 5.89
N ALA A 19 -7.19 -4.89 5.35
CA ALA A 19 -5.76 -4.85 5.54
C ALA A 19 -5.40 -4.66 7.02
N ASP A 20 -4.32 -5.31 7.50
CA ASP A 20 -3.88 -5.17 8.89
C ASP A 20 -3.19 -3.83 9.20
N ALA A 21 -2.57 -3.21 8.19
CA ALA A 21 -1.87 -1.94 8.31
C ALA A 21 -1.64 -1.27 6.95
N VAL A 22 -1.37 0.04 6.97
CA VAL A 22 -0.88 0.79 5.79
C VAL A 22 0.48 1.41 6.09
N VAL A 23 1.40 1.29 5.15
CA VAL A 23 2.72 1.95 5.21
C VAL A 23 2.79 3.01 4.12
N LEU A 24 2.98 4.26 4.51
CA LEU A 24 3.28 5.36 3.62
C LEU A 24 4.77 5.69 3.69
N THR A 25 5.43 5.54 2.56
CA THR A 25 6.87 5.75 2.48
C THR A 25 7.23 7.24 2.56
N ASP A 26 8.49 7.55 2.87
CA ASP A 26 9.03 8.92 2.98
C ASP A 26 8.81 9.80 1.73
N ALA A 27 8.69 9.21 0.54
CA ALA A 27 8.35 9.89 -0.69
C ALA A 27 6.84 10.18 -0.88
N SER A 28 6.00 9.88 0.12
CA SER A 28 4.54 10.05 0.07
C SER A 28 4.07 11.37 0.70
N VAL A 29 2.83 11.75 0.38
CA VAL A 29 2.15 12.92 0.95
C VAL A 29 1.98 12.82 2.46
N ASP A 30 1.92 13.98 3.13
CA ASP A 30 1.48 14.07 4.52
C ASP A 30 0.04 13.57 4.67
N LEU A 31 -0.17 12.44 5.33
CA LEU A 31 -1.48 11.85 5.52
C LEU A 31 -2.41 12.69 6.41
N TYR A 32 -1.86 13.53 7.29
CA TYR A 32 -2.63 14.28 8.28
C TYR A 32 -3.13 15.62 7.77
N ASN A 33 -2.84 15.97 6.51
CA ASN A 33 -3.41 17.16 5.91
C ASN A 33 -4.95 17.03 5.78
N PRO A 34 -5.71 18.15 5.83
CA PRO A 34 -7.17 18.11 5.80
C PRO A 34 -7.80 17.43 4.56
N LYS A 35 -7.11 17.44 3.41
CA LYS A 35 -7.59 16.79 2.18
C LYS A 35 -7.51 15.27 2.31
N SER A 36 -6.38 14.75 2.78
CA SER A 36 -6.17 13.31 3.01
C SER A 36 -7.08 12.76 4.10
N VAL A 37 -7.18 13.46 5.24
CA VAL A 37 -8.08 13.07 6.34
C VAL A 37 -9.52 12.99 5.86
N ARG A 38 -10.01 14.00 5.14
CA ARG A 38 -11.38 14.00 4.60
C ARG A 38 -11.61 12.89 3.57
N ALA A 39 -10.63 12.65 2.70
CA ALA A 39 -10.72 11.61 1.68
C ALA A 39 -10.70 10.19 2.27
N SER A 40 -10.11 10.00 3.45
CA SER A 40 -10.12 8.70 4.14
C SER A 40 -11.49 8.26 4.64
N VAL A 41 -12.44 9.19 4.79
CA VAL A 41 -13.81 8.92 5.30
C VAL A 41 -13.80 8.16 6.64
N GLY A 42 -12.83 8.46 7.50
CA GLY A 42 -12.70 7.86 8.84
C GLY A 42 -11.80 6.63 8.92
N SER A 43 -11.43 6.01 7.79
CA SER A 43 -10.53 4.84 7.77
C SER A 43 -9.15 5.10 8.39
N LEU A 44 -8.72 6.36 8.44
CA LEU A 44 -7.51 6.78 9.17
C LEU A 44 -7.53 6.41 10.66
N PHE A 45 -8.71 6.25 11.26
CA PHE A 45 -8.85 5.91 12.67
C PHE A 45 -9.10 4.43 12.92
N HIS A 46 -9.24 3.63 11.85
CA HIS A 46 -9.54 2.19 11.94
C HIS A 46 -8.30 1.34 11.70
N LEU A 47 -7.38 1.81 10.86
CA LEU A 47 -6.15 1.09 10.52
C LEU A 47 -4.92 1.70 11.20
N PRO A 48 -3.99 0.86 11.69
CA PRO A 48 -2.63 1.30 11.97
C PRO A 48 -1.97 1.85 10.71
N VAL A 49 -1.42 3.06 10.80
CA VAL A 49 -0.68 3.67 9.69
C VAL A 49 0.73 4.08 10.13
N ALA A 50 1.74 3.55 9.44
CA ALA A 50 3.11 4.02 9.55
C ALA A 50 3.40 5.02 8.44
N VAL A 51 3.97 6.17 8.78
CA VAL A 51 4.22 7.29 7.86
C VAL A 51 5.70 7.66 7.86
N GLY A 52 6.22 8.01 6.69
CA GLY A 52 7.60 8.46 6.53
C GLY A 52 8.63 7.32 6.61
N VAL A 53 8.22 6.08 6.32
CA VAL A 53 9.12 4.92 6.38
C VAL A 53 9.96 4.86 5.11
N PRO A 54 11.30 4.80 5.17
CA PRO A 54 12.12 4.56 3.99
C PRO A 54 11.71 3.27 3.28
N VAL A 55 11.64 3.28 1.95
CA VAL A 55 11.16 2.15 1.14
C VAL A 55 11.96 0.88 1.44
N GLU A 56 13.28 1.01 1.49
CA GLU A 56 14.21 -0.11 1.71
C GLU A 56 13.98 -0.74 3.09
N GLN A 57 13.72 0.10 4.10
CA GLN A 57 13.44 -0.37 5.45
C GLN A 57 12.09 -1.08 5.54
N ALA A 58 11.05 -0.55 4.88
CA ALA A 58 9.74 -1.19 4.82
C ALA A 58 9.83 -2.56 4.12
N VAL A 59 10.47 -2.62 2.95
CA VAL A 59 10.66 -3.84 2.18
C VAL A 59 11.47 -4.87 2.97
N GLN A 60 12.59 -4.47 3.58
CA GLN A 60 13.41 -5.39 4.36
C GLN A 60 12.65 -5.94 5.58
N GLY A 61 11.95 -5.08 6.33
CA GLY A 61 11.15 -5.52 7.48
C GLY A 61 10.05 -6.51 7.12
N LEU A 62 9.38 -6.32 5.97
CA LEU A 62 8.38 -7.25 5.46
C LEU A 62 9.02 -8.60 5.06
N ARG A 63 10.18 -8.57 4.40
CA ARG A 63 10.92 -9.80 4.04
C ARG A 63 11.36 -10.58 5.28
N ASP A 64 11.89 -9.89 6.29
CA ASP A 64 12.34 -10.51 7.54
C ASP A 64 11.17 -11.13 8.31
N ALA A 65 9.97 -10.57 8.17
CA ALA A 65 8.72 -11.11 8.71
C ALA A 65 8.12 -12.25 7.88
N GLY A 66 8.75 -12.65 6.77
CA GLY A 66 8.26 -13.70 5.88
C GLY A 66 7.02 -13.29 5.08
N VAL A 67 6.77 -11.99 4.93
CA VAL A 67 5.64 -11.46 4.16
C VAL A 67 5.98 -11.48 2.67
N ARG A 68 5.07 -12.02 1.86
CA ARG A 68 5.18 -11.96 0.40
C ARG A 68 4.96 -10.52 -0.04
N ILE A 69 5.83 -9.99 -0.89
CA ILE A 69 5.73 -8.62 -1.40
C ILE A 69 5.33 -8.69 -2.87
N LEU A 70 4.19 -8.08 -3.20
CA LEU A 70 3.66 -7.99 -4.55
C LEU A 70 3.59 -6.52 -4.98
N ALA A 71 4.12 -6.23 -6.15
CA ALA A 71 4.20 -4.90 -6.72
C ALA A 71 3.19 -4.77 -7.86
N ALA A 72 2.31 -3.77 -7.80
CA ALA A 72 1.42 -3.45 -8.91
C ALA A 72 2.17 -2.59 -9.93
N ASP A 73 2.45 -3.17 -11.11
CA ASP A 73 3.11 -2.50 -12.23
C ASP A 73 2.42 -2.87 -13.55
N GLY A 74 2.12 -1.88 -14.39
CA GLY A 74 1.53 -2.10 -15.71
C GLY A 74 2.47 -2.76 -16.72
N ALA A 75 3.78 -2.79 -16.44
CA ALA A 75 4.78 -3.53 -17.21
C ALA A 75 5.09 -4.92 -16.63
N GLY A 76 4.36 -5.36 -15.60
CA GLY A 76 4.56 -6.67 -14.96
C GLY A 76 4.36 -7.82 -15.95
N SER A 77 5.15 -8.88 -15.79
CA SER A 77 5.01 -10.12 -16.56
C SER A 77 3.99 -11.10 -15.97
N ASP A 78 3.67 -10.91 -14.68
CA ASP A 78 2.84 -11.83 -13.91
C ASP A 78 1.44 -11.24 -13.76
N ASP A 79 0.43 -12.06 -14.05
CA ASP A 79 -0.98 -11.67 -13.97
C ASP A 79 -1.59 -12.05 -12.61
N LEU A 80 -2.47 -11.18 -12.10
CA LEU A 80 -3.11 -11.39 -10.80
C LEU A 80 -4.09 -12.57 -10.80
N ASP A 81 -4.79 -12.79 -11.91
CA ASP A 81 -5.76 -13.88 -12.04
C ASP A 81 -5.04 -15.23 -12.03
N ASP A 82 -3.89 -15.33 -12.69
CA ASP A 82 -3.05 -16.53 -12.66
C ASP A 82 -2.55 -16.85 -11.24
N GLU A 83 -2.18 -15.84 -10.46
CA GLU A 83 -1.77 -15.99 -9.06
C GLU A 83 -2.94 -16.41 -8.15
N LEU A 84 -4.17 -15.93 -8.42
CA LEU A 84 -5.38 -16.38 -7.72
C LEU A 84 -5.64 -17.86 -7.99
N ASP A 85 -5.60 -18.27 -9.26
CA ASP A 85 -5.86 -19.65 -9.68
C ASP A 85 -4.82 -20.62 -9.13
N ALA A 86 -3.56 -20.17 -9.03
CA ALA A 86 -2.48 -20.94 -8.41
C ALA A 86 -2.60 -21.06 -6.87
N GLY A 87 -3.51 -20.32 -6.24
CA GLY A 87 -3.75 -20.37 -4.79
C GLY A 87 -2.60 -19.82 -3.95
N THR A 88 -1.74 -18.99 -4.53
CA THR A 88 -0.51 -18.50 -3.90
C THR A 88 -0.73 -17.28 -2.99
N MET A 89 -1.99 -16.82 -2.89
CA MET A 89 -2.40 -15.62 -2.13
C MET A 89 -3.06 -15.90 -0.77
N GLY A 90 -2.84 -17.10 -0.21
CA GLY A 90 -3.37 -17.48 1.12
C GLY A 90 -2.52 -17.07 2.32
N GLY A 91 -1.35 -16.46 2.09
CA GLY A 91 -0.39 -16.11 3.14
C GLY A 91 -0.25 -14.61 3.41
N PRO A 92 0.55 -14.22 4.43
CA PRO A 92 0.85 -12.82 4.70
C PRO A 92 1.40 -12.13 3.45
N THR A 93 0.71 -11.09 2.98
CA THR A 93 1.02 -10.42 1.71
C THR A 93 0.98 -8.91 1.88
N ALA A 94 1.98 -8.23 1.34
CA ALA A 94 2.05 -6.78 1.23
C ALA A 94 1.93 -6.35 -0.23
N TRP A 95 0.93 -5.51 -0.51
CA TRP A 95 0.72 -4.89 -1.82
C TRP A 95 1.43 -3.54 -1.89
N VAL A 96 2.34 -3.39 -2.85
CA VAL A 96 3.12 -2.18 -3.07
C VAL A 96 2.57 -1.46 -4.29
N PHE A 97 2.20 -0.19 -4.08
CA PHE A 97 1.65 0.68 -5.12
C PHE A 97 2.61 1.82 -5.42
N GLY A 98 2.95 1.97 -6.70
CA GLY A 98 3.80 3.05 -7.21
C GLY A 98 3.07 4.37 -7.39
N ASN A 99 3.82 5.36 -7.86
CA ASN A 99 3.21 6.59 -8.38
C ASN A 99 2.62 6.32 -9.77
N GLU A 100 1.44 6.86 -10.05
CA GLU A 100 0.76 6.68 -11.35
C GLU A 100 1.60 7.14 -12.56
N ALA A 101 2.37 8.22 -12.44
CA ALA A 101 3.17 8.78 -13.53
C ALA A 101 4.59 8.20 -13.60
N TRP A 102 5.12 7.63 -12.52
CA TRP A 102 6.53 7.25 -12.41
C TRP A 102 6.75 5.80 -12.00
N GLY A 103 5.69 5.05 -11.71
CA GLY A 103 5.78 3.66 -11.27
C GLY A 103 6.38 3.50 -9.87
N LEU A 104 6.95 2.31 -9.64
CA LEU A 104 7.77 2.00 -8.49
C LEU A 104 9.23 2.44 -8.75
N PRO A 105 9.97 2.89 -7.73
CA PRO A 105 11.38 3.24 -7.86
C PRO A 105 12.28 2.03 -8.17
#